data_AF-A0ABD0KVH1-F1
#
_entry.id   AF-A0ABD0KVH1-F1
#
_cell.length_a   1.000
_cell.length_b   1.000
_cell.length_c   1.000
_cell.angle_alpha   90.00
_cell.angle_beta   90.00
_cell.angle_gamma   90.00
#
_symmetry.space_group_name_H-M   'P 1'
#
loop_
_entity.id
_entity.type
_entity.pdbx_description
1 polymer ?
#
loop_
_entity_poly.entity_id
_entity_poly.type
_entity_poly.pdbx_seq_one_letter_code
_entity_poly.pdbx_strand_id
1 'polypeptide(L)'
;LELMHVTQADSGAYILNVNIELHGSVTVYSQRVVLETPDNVTVPSSYYDNAGKYTLIIDNPVASGEYSCHLDESPSAMCLSLLHNGAIIHVNGVETRLSVLEGQLVALQHENAELRSELGEQRNTAVIQGQLTAMQQENTALKHQLNQQRKENENNTAVLEGQLAAMKSELDQQQKENENNTAVLEGQLAAMKSEFDQQRKENENNTAVLEGQLAAMKSELDQQRKENENNTAVLEGQLAAVKSELDQQRKENENNTAVLEGQLTAVQSQVSGLLSIKSILDACDSMTVSVEGVDLNNQPFTTYDHDNDPSYGNCASHNHGAWWYNSCMYSHLNGVYTHNSNDRGWKYVGWYDWNHDQRSFKRAEMKIRLRA
;
A
#
# COMPACT_ATOMS: atom_id res chain seq x y z
N LEU A 1 -22.71 31.68 -142.08
CA LEU A 1 -21.40 31.65 -141.38
C LEU A 1 -21.38 32.83 -140.44
N GLU A 2 -21.61 32.57 -139.15
CA GLU A 2 -21.53 33.60 -138.11
C GLU A 2 -20.33 33.29 -137.22
N LEU A 3 -19.49 34.30 -136.97
CA LEU A 3 -18.41 34.21 -136.01
C LEU A 3 -19.01 34.41 -134.61
N MET A 4 -18.95 33.40 -133.75
CA MET A 4 -19.69 33.46 -132.49
C MET A 4 -18.87 33.94 -131.30
N HIS A 5 -17.63 33.48 -131.10
CA HIS A 5 -16.86 33.87 -129.91
C HIS A 5 -15.36 33.62 -130.08
N VAL A 6 -14.56 34.58 -129.61
CA VAL A 6 -13.09 34.44 -129.47
C VAL A 6 -12.80 34.22 -127.99
N THR A 7 -12.09 33.16 -127.65
CA THR A 7 -11.72 32.82 -126.26
C THR A 7 -10.23 32.52 -126.18
N GLN A 8 -9.56 32.92 -125.09
CA GLN A 8 -8.15 32.59 -124.89
C GLN A 8 -8.02 31.21 -124.22
N ALA A 9 -7.12 30.36 -124.73
CA ALA A 9 -6.79 29.09 -124.11
C ALA A 9 -5.78 29.29 -122.96
N ASP A 10 -5.73 28.35 -122.01
CA ASP A 10 -4.78 28.37 -120.88
C ASP A 10 -3.30 28.38 -121.32
N SER A 11 -3.01 28.02 -122.58
CA SER A 11 -1.69 28.08 -123.21
C SER A 11 -1.29 29.46 -123.74
N GLY A 12 -2.18 30.46 -123.67
CA GLY A 12 -1.96 31.82 -124.18
C GLY A 12 -2.26 32.03 -125.66
N ALA A 13 -2.61 30.97 -126.41
CA ALA A 13 -3.08 31.04 -127.80
C ALA A 13 -4.56 31.43 -127.90
N TYR A 14 -4.98 32.03 -129.01
CA TYR A 14 -6.37 32.45 -129.22
C TYR A 14 -7.17 31.35 -129.93
N ILE A 15 -8.41 31.13 -129.49
CA ILE A 15 -9.33 30.21 -130.15
C ILE A 15 -10.41 31.03 -130.85
N LEU A 16 -10.43 30.94 -132.17
CA LEU A 16 -11.50 31.49 -133.00
C LEU A 16 -12.52 30.39 -133.28
N ASN A 17 -13.71 30.51 -132.69
CA ASN A 17 -14.78 29.55 -132.91
C ASN A 17 -15.68 30.01 -134.06
N VAL A 18 -15.58 29.34 -135.21
CA VAL A 18 -16.35 29.67 -136.41
C VAL A 18 -17.47 28.64 -136.59
N ASN A 19 -18.72 29.09 -136.72
CA ASN A 19 -19.82 28.18 -136.98
C ASN A 19 -20.21 28.17 -138.47
N ILE A 20 -20.16 26.98 -139.08
CA ILE A 20 -20.47 26.78 -140.50
C ILE A 20 -21.76 25.96 -140.61
N GLU A 21 -22.90 26.62 -140.82
CA GLU A 21 -24.15 25.91 -141.12
C GLU A 21 -24.24 25.57 -142.62
N LEU A 22 -24.29 24.27 -142.94
CA LEU A 22 -24.50 23.76 -144.30
C LEU A 22 -25.98 23.37 -144.46
N HIS A 23 -26.73 24.08 -145.33
CA HIS A 23 -28.11 23.73 -145.64
C HIS A 23 -28.20 22.93 -146.94
N GLY A 24 -28.51 21.63 -146.82
CA GLY A 24 -28.73 20.70 -147.93
C GLY A 24 -28.40 19.28 -147.50
N SER A 25 -29.20 18.29 -147.91
CA SER A 25 -29.08 16.90 -147.43
C SER A 25 -27.87 16.18 -148.07
N VAL A 26 -26.67 16.56 -147.65
CA VAL A 26 -25.45 15.77 -147.88
C VAL A 26 -24.66 15.80 -146.58
N THR A 27 -24.56 14.65 -145.92
CA THR A 27 -23.76 14.51 -144.71
C THR A 27 -22.31 14.27 -145.11
N VAL A 28 -21.45 15.27 -144.91
CA VAL A 28 -20.01 15.19 -145.18
C VAL A 28 -19.27 15.08 -143.85
N TYR A 29 -18.84 13.88 -143.47
CA TYR A 29 -18.25 13.61 -142.15
C TYR A 29 -16.72 13.71 -142.07
N SER A 30 -16.03 14.16 -143.13
CA SER A 30 -14.56 14.10 -143.17
C SER A 30 -13.87 15.26 -143.88
N GLN A 31 -14.55 16.38 -144.11
CA GLN A 31 -13.94 17.54 -144.74
C GLN A 31 -13.33 18.49 -143.70
N ARG A 32 -12.07 18.87 -143.88
CA ARG A 32 -11.42 19.89 -143.05
C ARG A 32 -11.72 21.27 -143.61
N VAL A 33 -12.06 22.17 -142.70
CA VAL A 33 -12.15 23.60 -142.97
C VAL A 33 -10.77 24.21 -142.76
N VAL A 34 -10.38 25.08 -143.68
CA VAL A 34 -9.10 25.76 -143.70
C VAL A 34 -9.37 27.27 -143.64
N LEU A 35 -8.72 27.92 -142.69
CA LEU A 35 -8.78 29.37 -142.52
C LEU A 35 -7.49 29.99 -143.03
N GLU A 36 -7.59 30.81 -144.06
CA GLU A 36 -6.51 31.70 -144.46
C GLU A 36 -6.60 32.99 -143.65
N THR A 37 -5.50 33.27 -142.98
CA THR A 37 -5.32 34.54 -142.29
C THR A 37 -5.00 35.67 -143.28
N PRO A 38 -5.18 36.94 -142.90
CA PRO A 38 -4.84 38.10 -143.73
C PRO A 38 -3.37 38.10 -144.21
N ASP A 39 -2.48 37.44 -143.47
CA ASP A 39 -1.06 37.29 -143.81
C ASP A 39 -0.78 36.07 -144.71
N ASN A 40 -1.82 35.49 -145.34
CA ASN A 40 -1.81 34.28 -146.16
C ASN A 40 -1.28 33.02 -145.43
N VAL A 41 -1.33 32.98 -144.09
CA VAL A 41 -1.04 31.76 -143.34
C VAL A 41 -2.29 30.91 -143.27
N THR A 42 -2.15 29.65 -143.67
CA THR A 42 -3.23 28.67 -143.75
C THR A 42 -3.31 27.86 -142.45
N VAL A 43 -4.39 28.01 -141.70
CA VAL A 43 -4.62 27.33 -140.42
C VAL A 43 -5.73 26.29 -140.60
N PRO A 44 -5.42 24.98 -140.51
CA PRO A 44 -6.45 23.95 -140.60
C PRO A 44 -7.26 23.89 -139.30
N SER A 45 -8.55 23.58 -139.41
CA SER A 45 -9.42 23.32 -138.26
C SER A 45 -8.85 22.22 -137.36
N SER A 46 -8.85 22.48 -136.04
CA SER A 46 -8.26 21.59 -135.04
C SER A 46 -9.26 20.57 -134.51
N TYR A 47 -10.57 20.86 -134.57
CA TYR A 47 -11.63 19.99 -134.06
C TYR A 47 -12.98 20.30 -134.71
N TYR A 48 -13.78 19.25 -134.95
CA TYR A 48 -15.18 19.32 -135.38
C TYR A 48 -16.07 18.75 -134.29
N ASP A 49 -17.13 19.48 -133.90
CA ASP A 49 -18.15 18.94 -133.02
C ASP A 49 -19.38 18.42 -133.79
N ASN A 50 -20.12 17.49 -133.19
CA ASN A 50 -21.30 16.87 -133.81
C ASN A 50 -22.45 17.87 -134.10
N ALA A 51 -22.31 19.15 -133.74
CA ALA A 51 -23.28 20.21 -133.99
C ALA A 51 -22.94 21.04 -135.25
N GLY A 52 -21.93 20.64 -136.03
CA GLY A 52 -21.56 21.34 -137.27
C GLY A 52 -20.46 22.39 -137.10
N LYS A 53 -19.85 22.51 -135.92
CA LYS A 53 -18.95 23.61 -135.59
C LYS A 53 -17.49 23.21 -135.72
N TYR A 54 -16.70 24.10 -136.32
CA TYR A 54 -15.26 23.94 -136.48
C TYR A 54 -14.53 24.92 -135.57
N THR A 55 -13.58 24.40 -134.80
CA THR A 55 -12.72 25.23 -133.95
C THR A 55 -11.38 25.45 -134.66
N LEU A 56 -10.95 26.70 -134.70
CA LEU A 56 -9.67 27.12 -135.28
C LEU A 56 -8.86 27.84 -134.20
N ILE A 57 -7.61 27.43 -134.01
CA ILE A 57 -6.71 28.03 -133.04
C ILE A 57 -5.74 28.92 -133.80
N ILE A 58 -5.70 30.20 -133.46
CA ILE A 58 -4.86 31.21 -134.09
C ILE A 58 -3.86 31.71 -133.06
N ASP A 59 -2.63 31.91 -133.48
CA ASP A 59 -1.57 32.38 -132.61
C ASP A 59 -1.78 33.84 -132.18
N ASN A 60 -1.20 34.19 -131.03
CA ASN A 60 -1.23 35.53 -130.46
C ASN A 60 -0.05 36.36 -130.98
N PRO A 61 -0.25 37.60 -131.50
CA PRO A 61 -1.51 38.37 -131.57
C PRO A 61 -2.42 38.02 -132.76
N VAL A 62 -3.75 38.03 -132.55
CA VAL A 62 -4.72 37.95 -133.66
C VAL A 62 -4.58 39.19 -134.54
N ALA A 63 -4.31 39.00 -135.82
CA ALA A 63 -4.20 40.07 -136.80
C ALA A 63 -5.58 40.67 -137.12
N SER A 64 -5.64 41.98 -137.36
CA SER A 64 -6.85 42.61 -137.89
C SER A 64 -6.92 42.40 -139.39
N GLY A 65 -8.06 41.98 -139.90
CA GLY A 65 -8.25 41.84 -141.34
C GLY A 65 -9.34 40.85 -141.71
N GLU A 66 -9.35 40.51 -142.99
CA GLU A 66 -10.26 39.57 -143.60
C GLU A 66 -9.67 38.17 -143.55
N TYR A 67 -10.30 37.29 -142.79
CA TYR A 67 -9.97 35.88 -142.74
C TYR A 67 -10.85 35.15 -143.75
N SER A 68 -10.22 34.45 -144.67
CA SER A 68 -10.86 33.65 -145.73
C SER A 68 -11.04 32.23 -145.21
N CYS A 69 -12.25 31.67 -145.33
CA CYS A 69 -12.54 30.32 -144.89
C CYS A 69 -13.03 29.50 -146.08
N HIS A 70 -12.33 28.41 -146.38
CA HIS A 70 -12.65 27.49 -147.47
C HIS A 70 -12.47 26.03 -147.04
N LEU A 71 -13.02 25.10 -147.82
CA LEU A 71 -12.86 23.66 -147.60
C LEU A 71 -11.54 23.19 -148.22
N ASP A 72 -10.80 22.37 -147.50
CA ASP A 72 -9.52 21.79 -147.95
C ASP A 72 -9.70 21.01 -149.28
N GLU A 73 -8.77 21.16 -150.22
CA GLU A 73 -8.83 20.59 -151.57
C GLU A 73 -8.64 19.07 -151.54
N SER A 74 -9.69 18.34 -151.18
CA SER A 74 -9.79 16.89 -151.32
C SER A 74 -10.57 16.54 -152.60
N PRO A 75 -10.26 15.43 -153.29
CA PRO A 75 -10.98 14.99 -154.50
C PRO A 75 -12.50 14.90 -154.32
N SER A 76 -12.97 14.68 -153.09
CA SER A 76 -14.40 14.64 -152.72
C SER A 76 -15.10 16.00 -152.82
N ALA A 77 -14.38 17.12 -152.85
CA ALA A 77 -14.93 18.47 -152.99
C ALA A 77 -15.43 18.77 -154.41
N MET A 78 -14.93 18.05 -155.44
CA MET A 78 -15.28 18.32 -156.84
C MET A 78 -16.75 18.01 -157.20
N CYS A 79 -17.50 17.31 -156.34
CA CYS A 79 -18.94 17.05 -156.54
C CYS A 79 -19.85 18.23 -156.09
N LEU A 80 -19.31 19.30 -155.51
CA LEU A 80 -20.04 20.50 -155.09
C LEU A 80 -19.66 21.71 -155.98
N SER A 81 -20.15 21.74 -157.22
CA SER A 81 -19.81 22.75 -158.24
C SER A 81 -20.43 24.15 -158.04
N LEU A 82 -20.85 24.51 -156.83
CA LEU A 82 -21.41 25.84 -156.50
C LEU A 82 -20.92 26.47 -155.18
N LEU A 83 -19.94 25.86 -154.49
CA LEU A 83 -19.37 26.39 -153.23
C LEU A 83 -17.89 26.81 -153.38
N HIS A 84 -17.52 27.36 -154.54
CA HIS A 84 -16.18 27.94 -154.81
C HIS A 84 -16.00 29.39 -154.34
N ASN A 85 -17.00 29.99 -153.69
CA ASN A 85 -16.88 31.33 -153.13
C ASN A 85 -16.72 31.21 -151.61
N GLY A 86 -15.47 31.12 -151.15
CA GLY A 86 -15.12 31.09 -149.72
C GLY A 86 -15.75 32.24 -148.92
N ALA A 87 -15.96 32.03 -147.63
CA ALA A 87 -16.55 33.05 -146.75
C ALA A 87 -15.46 33.89 -146.12
N ILE A 88 -15.65 35.21 -146.12
CA ILE A 88 -14.72 36.16 -145.52
C ILE A 88 -15.29 36.65 -144.19
N ILE A 89 -14.47 36.63 -143.14
CA ILE A 89 -14.83 37.15 -141.81
C ILE A 89 -13.86 38.26 -141.44
N HIS A 90 -14.39 39.43 -141.12
CA HIS A 90 -13.57 40.53 -140.62
C HIS A 90 -13.37 40.40 -139.12
N VAL A 91 -12.12 40.26 -138.69
CA VAL A 91 -11.75 40.29 -137.27
C VAL A 91 -11.06 41.61 -136.94
N ASN A 92 -11.49 42.26 -135.85
CA ASN A 92 -10.79 43.40 -135.26
C ASN A 92 -9.89 42.92 -134.12
N GLY A 93 -8.59 42.83 -134.40
CA GLY A 93 -7.57 42.39 -133.46
C GLY A 93 -7.46 43.27 -132.21
N VAL A 94 -7.87 44.54 -132.26
CA VAL A 94 -7.81 45.45 -131.08
C VAL A 94 -8.91 45.12 -130.08
N GLU A 95 -10.13 44.94 -130.57
CA GLU A 95 -11.31 44.68 -129.73
C GLU A 95 -11.23 43.29 -129.08
N THR A 96 -10.76 42.28 -129.82
CA THR A 96 -10.50 40.94 -129.28
C THR A 96 -9.40 40.93 -128.22
N ARG A 97 -8.34 41.73 -128.40
CA ARG A 97 -7.30 41.91 -127.37
C ARG A 97 -7.81 42.65 -126.14
N LEU A 98 -8.72 43.61 -126.31
CA LEU A 98 -9.33 44.36 -125.21
C LEU A 98 -10.20 43.45 -124.32
N SER A 99 -11.10 42.66 -124.90
CA SER A 99 -11.96 41.73 -124.13
C SER A 99 -11.15 40.71 -123.32
N VAL A 100 -9.97 40.33 -123.81
CA VAL A 100 -9.07 39.42 -123.10
C VAL A 100 -8.32 40.12 -121.97
N LEU A 101 -7.84 41.35 -122.19
CA LEU A 101 -7.26 42.16 -121.11
C LEU A 101 -8.28 42.43 -120.01
N GLU A 102 -9.55 42.64 -120.36
CA GLU A 102 -10.65 42.76 -119.40
C GLU A 102 -10.88 41.46 -118.61
N GLY A 103 -10.85 40.30 -119.27
CA GLY A 103 -10.91 39.00 -118.61
C GLY A 103 -9.75 38.74 -117.65
N GLN A 104 -8.52 39.09 -118.05
CA GLN A 104 -7.33 39.00 -117.21
C GLN A 104 -7.39 39.96 -116.02
N LEU A 105 -7.93 41.17 -116.21
CA LEU A 105 -8.15 42.12 -115.11
C LEU A 105 -9.13 41.55 -114.08
N VAL A 106 -10.21 40.90 -114.51
CA VAL A 106 -11.18 40.25 -113.62
C VAL A 106 -10.54 39.08 -112.86
N ALA A 107 -9.72 38.25 -113.52
CA ALA A 107 -9.00 37.17 -112.88
C ALA A 107 -8.03 37.69 -111.80
N LEU A 108 -7.26 38.73 -112.11
CA LEU A 108 -6.36 39.39 -111.15
C LEU A 108 -7.10 40.07 -110.00
N GLN A 109 -8.32 40.56 -110.23
CA GLN A 109 -9.17 41.11 -109.17
C GLN A 109 -9.68 40.01 -108.24
N HIS A 110 -10.02 38.84 -108.78
CA HIS A 110 -10.45 37.69 -107.99
C HIS A 110 -9.30 37.15 -107.11
N GLU A 111 -8.11 36.98 -107.69
CA GLU A 111 -6.90 36.56 -106.96
C GLU A 111 -6.53 37.58 -105.86
N ASN A 112 -6.66 38.89 -106.14
CA ASN A 112 -6.49 39.92 -105.11
C ASN A 112 -7.54 39.84 -103.98
N ALA A 113 -8.77 39.45 -104.27
CA ALA A 113 -9.81 39.28 -103.24
C ALA A 113 -9.53 38.05 -102.37
N GLU A 114 -9.04 36.97 -102.98
CA GLU A 114 -8.68 35.73 -102.29
C GLU A 114 -7.48 35.95 -101.35
N LEU A 115 -6.41 36.59 -101.84
CA LEU A 115 -5.27 36.99 -101.01
C LEU A 115 -5.65 37.94 -99.87
N ARG A 116 -6.63 38.84 -100.08
CA ARG A 116 -7.16 39.70 -99.02
C ARG A 116 -7.96 38.91 -97.97
N SER A 117 -8.65 37.85 -98.37
CA SER A 117 -9.35 36.95 -97.45
C SER A 117 -8.36 36.15 -96.61
N GLU A 118 -7.32 35.58 -97.22
CA GLU A 118 -6.25 34.86 -96.51
C GLU A 118 -5.47 35.79 -95.55
N LEU A 119 -5.19 37.03 -95.96
CA LEU A 119 -4.58 38.04 -95.08
C LEU A 119 -5.53 38.44 -93.93
N GLY A 120 -6.85 38.40 -94.18
CA GLY A 120 -7.89 38.58 -93.17
C GLY A 120 -7.93 37.44 -92.15
N GLU A 121 -7.71 36.20 -92.57
CA GLU A 121 -7.56 35.03 -91.69
C GLU A 121 -6.22 35.04 -90.93
N GLN A 122 -5.16 35.61 -91.51
CA GLN A 122 -3.88 35.84 -90.84
C GLN A 122 -3.90 36.97 -89.80
N ARG A 123 -4.99 37.74 -89.64
CA ARG A 123 -5.22 38.65 -88.48
C ARG A 123 -5.42 37.91 -87.13
N ASN A 124 -4.88 36.71 -86.99
CA ASN A 124 -4.65 36.02 -85.73
C ASN A 124 -3.80 36.84 -84.74
N THR A 125 -3.11 37.90 -85.17
CA THR A 125 -2.36 38.80 -84.27
C THR A 125 -3.25 39.44 -83.19
N ALA A 126 -4.50 39.82 -83.50
CA ALA A 126 -5.39 40.41 -82.50
C ALA A 126 -5.87 39.37 -81.47
N VAL A 127 -6.10 38.13 -81.91
CA VAL A 127 -6.48 37.01 -81.05
C VAL A 127 -5.32 36.60 -80.14
N ILE A 128 -4.11 36.45 -80.70
CA ILE A 128 -2.88 36.13 -79.96
C ILE A 128 -2.55 37.26 -78.97
N GLN A 129 -2.70 38.53 -79.36
CA GLN A 129 -2.47 39.66 -78.46
C GLN A 129 -3.50 39.68 -77.32
N GLY A 130 -4.77 39.35 -77.60
CA GLY A 130 -5.81 39.18 -76.59
C GLY A 130 -5.50 38.05 -75.61
N GLN A 131 -5.06 36.88 -76.10
CA GLN A 131 -4.63 35.74 -75.29
C GLN A 131 -3.39 36.06 -74.44
N LEU A 132 -2.41 36.77 -75.02
CA LEU A 132 -1.22 37.22 -74.31
C LEU A 132 -1.59 38.18 -73.17
N THR A 133 -2.52 39.11 -73.44
CA THR A 133 -3.03 40.05 -72.42
C THR A 133 -3.77 39.30 -71.31
N ALA A 134 -4.59 38.31 -71.65
CA ALA A 134 -5.28 37.46 -70.68
C ALA A 134 -4.30 36.66 -69.80
N MET A 135 -3.30 36.01 -70.41
CA MET A 135 -2.24 35.31 -69.67
C MET A 135 -1.41 36.25 -68.79
N GLN A 136 -1.18 37.50 -69.23
CA GLN A 136 -0.48 38.49 -68.42
C GLN A 136 -1.32 38.94 -67.22
N GLN A 137 -2.63 39.13 -67.41
CA GLN A 137 -3.55 39.43 -66.32
C GLN A 137 -3.63 38.26 -65.33
N GLU A 138 -3.75 37.03 -65.81
CA GLU A 138 -3.77 35.83 -64.98
C GLU A 138 -2.45 35.67 -64.20
N ASN A 139 -1.30 35.86 -64.84
CA ASN A 139 -0.01 35.87 -64.15
C ASN A 139 0.09 36.95 -63.07
N THR A 140 -0.52 38.12 -63.30
CA THR A 140 -0.54 39.20 -62.32
C THR A 140 -1.44 38.84 -61.14
N ALA A 141 -2.59 38.24 -61.40
CA ALA A 141 -3.51 37.75 -60.37
C ALA A 141 -2.88 36.62 -59.53
N LEU A 142 -2.25 35.64 -60.18
CA LEU A 142 -1.52 34.55 -59.52
C LEU A 142 -0.38 35.07 -58.66
N LYS A 143 0.41 36.04 -59.16
CA LYS A 143 1.44 36.71 -58.34
C LYS A 143 0.85 37.40 -57.11
N HIS A 144 -0.31 38.04 -57.25
CA HIS A 144 -0.98 38.67 -56.12
C HIS A 144 -1.44 37.64 -55.09
N GLN A 145 -2.07 36.54 -55.52
CA GLN A 145 -2.47 35.43 -54.64
C GLN A 145 -1.27 34.80 -53.93
N LEU A 146 -0.19 34.53 -54.65
CA LEU A 146 1.04 33.99 -54.07
C LEU A 146 1.61 34.91 -52.99
N ASN A 147 1.64 36.22 -53.23
CA ASN A 147 2.11 37.20 -52.26
C ASN A 147 1.18 37.30 -51.03
N GLN A 148 -0.14 37.20 -51.22
CA GLN A 148 -1.09 37.15 -50.11
C GLN A 148 -0.85 35.91 -49.25
N GLN A 149 -0.74 34.74 -49.88
CA GLN A 149 -0.50 33.48 -49.18
C GLN A 149 0.87 33.48 -48.48
N ARG A 150 1.88 34.12 -49.07
CA ARG A 150 3.18 34.30 -48.42
C ARG A 150 3.07 35.13 -47.14
N LYS A 151 2.34 36.25 -47.18
CA LYS A 151 2.10 37.08 -45.99
C LYS A 151 1.30 36.35 -44.94
N GLU A 152 0.29 35.58 -45.34
CA GLU A 152 -0.51 34.77 -44.43
C GLU A 152 0.37 33.70 -43.74
N ASN A 153 1.23 33.03 -44.51
CA ASN A 153 2.20 32.08 -43.97
C ASN A 153 3.21 32.75 -43.03
N GLU A 154 3.77 33.91 -43.40
CA GLU A 154 4.66 34.70 -42.53
C GLU A 154 3.98 35.06 -41.20
N ASN A 155 2.72 35.50 -41.24
CA ASN A 155 1.94 35.80 -40.04
C ASN A 155 1.67 34.55 -39.19
N ASN A 156 1.28 33.44 -39.83
CA ASN A 156 1.04 32.16 -39.14
C ASN A 156 2.33 31.64 -38.47
N THR A 157 3.47 31.76 -39.14
CA THR A 157 4.78 31.41 -38.56
C THR A 157 5.07 32.27 -37.34
N ALA A 158 4.89 33.59 -37.41
CA ALA A 158 5.12 34.48 -36.28
C ALA A 158 4.22 34.16 -35.07
N VAL A 159 2.95 33.81 -35.32
CA VAL A 159 2.01 33.39 -34.26
C VAL A 159 2.47 32.08 -33.61
N LEU A 160 2.86 31.08 -34.42
CA LEU A 160 3.34 29.80 -33.91
C LEU A 160 4.65 29.94 -33.12
N GLU A 161 5.56 30.79 -33.57
CA GLU A 161 6.80 31.10 -32.85
C GLU A 161 6.52 31.77 -31.50
N GLY A 162 5.56 32.71 -31.45
CA GLY A 162 5.11 33.34 -30.22
C GLY A 162 4.49 32.34 -29.24
N GLN A 163 3.62 31.44 -29.74
CA GLN A 163 3.02 30.38 -28.93
C GLN A 163 4.07 29.39 -28.41
N LEU A 164 5.04 29.01 -29.25
CA LEU A 164 6.13 28.13 -28.85
C LEU A 164 7.00 28.77 -27.76
N ALA A 165 7.31 30.07 -27.89
CA ALA A 165 8.08 30.80 -26.89
C ALA A 165 7.33 30.89 -25.55
N ALA A 166 6.01 31.13 -25.58
CA ALA A 166 5.17 31.16 -24.39
C ALA A 166 5.13 29.78 -23.69
N MET A 167 4.86 28.71 -24.44
CA MET A 167 4.87 27.34 -23.91
C MET A 167 6.23 26.97 -23.31
N LYS A 168 7.32 27.37 -23.96
CA LYS A 168 8.67 27.12 -23.44
C LYS A 168 8.91 27.86 -22.12
N SER A 169 8.49 29.13 -22.03
CA SER A 169 8.60 29.91 -20.80
C SER A 169 7.79 29.30 -19.65
N GLU A 170 6.57 28.79 -19.93
CA GLU A 170 5.75 28.10 -18.93
C GLU A 170 6.40 26.80 -18.46
N LEU A 171 6.98 26.02 -19.37
CA LEU A 171 7.69 24.79 -19.05
C LEU A 171 8.91 25.07 -18.16
N ASP A 172 9.73 26.07 -18.51
CA ASP A 172 10.90 26.47 -17.73
C ASP A 172 10.49 26.94 -16.31
N GLN A 173 9.36 27.65 -16.20
CA GLN A 173 8.81 28.08 -14.91
C GLN A 173 8.36 26.87 -14.07
N GLN A 174 7.61 25.93 -14.65
CA GLN A 174 7.17 24.73 -13.95
C GLN A 174 8.35 23.87 -13.51
N GLN A 175 9.38 23.74 -14.35
CA GLN A 175 10.56 22.97 -14.00
C GLN A 175 11.28 23.58 -12.79
N LYS A 176 11.45 24.91 -12.78
CA LYS A 176 12.05 25.62 -11.65
C LYS A 176 11.22 25.51 -10.38
N GLU A 177 9.88 25.56 -10.49
CA GLU A 177 8.98 25.34 -9.36
C GLU A 177 9.11 23.91 -8.80
N ASN A 178 9.18 22.91 -9.67
CA ASN A 178 9.39 21.51 -9.28
C ASN A 178 10.74 21.28 -8.62
N GLU A 179 11.81 21.90 -9.12
CA GLU A 179 13.14 21.86 -8.51
C GLU A 179 13.13 22.48 -7.10
N ASN A 180 12.47 23.63 -6.95
CA ASN A 180 12.31 24.28 -5.64
C ASN A 180 11.50 23.41 -4.67
N ASN A 181 10.37 22.86 -5.12
CA ASN A 181 9.54 21.97 -4.30
C ASN A 181 10.31 20.72 -3.88
N THR A 182 11.09 20.13 -4.79
CA THR A 182 11.96 19.00 -4.49
C THR A 182 12.97 19.35 -3.41
N ALA A 183 13.68 20.49 -3.53
CA ALA A 183 14.65 20.92 -2.54
C ALA A 183 14.02 21.16 -1.15
N VAL A 184 12.82 21.73 -1.11
CA VAL A 184 12.07 21.93 0.15
C VAL A 184 11.71 20.59 0.79
N LEU A 185 11.19 19.64 0.00
CA LEU A 185 10.83 18.31 0.50
C LEU A 185 12.05 17.53 0.99
N GLU A 186 13.18 17.60 0.29
CA GLU A 186 14.43 16.99 0.72
C GLU A 186 14.93 17.60 2.04
N GLY A 187 14.85 18.93 2.19
CA GLY A 187 15.19 19.61 3.43
C GLY A 187 14.30 19.18 4.60
N GLN A 188 12.99 19.09 4.38
CA GLN A 188 12.03 18.61 5.39
C GLN A 188 12.29 17.15 5.78
N LEU A 189 12.58 16.28 4.79
CA LEU A 189 12.90 14.87 5.04
C LEU A 189 14.19 14.73 5.85
N ALA A 190 15.22 15.53 5.53
CA ALA A 190 16.48 15.52 6.27
C ALA A 190 16.30 16.00 7.72
N ALA A 191 15.52 17.05 7.94
CA ALA A 191 15.19 17.54 9.28
C ALA A 191 14.43 16.48 10.10
N MET A 192 13.39 15.89 9.51
CA MET A 192 12.60 14.83 10.15
C MET A 192 13.45 13.60 10.50
N LYS A 193 14.38 13.21 9.61
CA LYS A 193 15.31 12.13 9.87
C LYS A 193 16.27 12.45 11.03
N SER A 194 16.78 13.68 11.08
CA SER A 194 17.65 14.14 12.17
C SER A 194 16.92 14.13 13.51
N GLU A 195 15.66 14.57 13.56
CA GLU A 195 14.82 14.53 14.77
C GLU A 195 14.61 13.09 15.23
N PHE A 196 14.29 12.18 14.30
CA PHE A 196 14.10 10.76 14.62
C PHE A 196 15.39 10.12 15.17
N ASP A 197 16.54 10.38 14.55
CA ASP A 197 17.84 9.88 15.01
C ASP A 197 18.21 10.43 16.40
N GLN A 198 17.90 11.70 16.67
CA GLN A 198 18.10 12.32 17.98
C GLN A 198 17.22 11.64 19.04
N GLN A 199 15.93 11.47 18.75
CA GLN A 199 15.01 10.82 19.68
C GLN A 199 15.36 9.35 19.93
N ARG A 200 15.85 8.65 18.90
CA ARG A 200 16.33 7.28 19.06
C ARG A 200 17.52 7.20 20.02
N LYS A 201 18.51 8.08 19.89
CA LYS A 201 19.66 8.15 20.80
C LYS A 201 19.24 8.52 22.23
N GLU A 202 18.30 9.44 22.38
CA GLU A 202 17.76 9.80 23.69
C GLU A 202 17.07 8.60 24.35
N ASN A 203 16.28 7.84 23.60
CA ASN A 203 15.63 6.62 24.07
C ASN A 203 16.64 5.52 24.42
N GLU A 204 17.69 5.33 23.61
CA GLU A 204 18.79 4.40 23.89
C GLU A 204 19.49 4.77 25.22
N ASN A 205 19.79 6.07 25.42
CA ASN A 205 20.40 6.56 26.66
C ASN A 205 19.48 6.38 27.87
N ASN A 206 18.19 6.73 27.74
CA ASN A 206 17.21 6.55 28.80
C ASN A 206 17.06 5.07 29.19
N THR A 207 17.08 4.17 28.20
CA THR A 207 17.05 2.72 28.43
C THR A 207 18.27 2.27 29.23
N ALA A 208 19.48 2.68 28.83
CA ALA A 208 20.71 2.33 29.54
C ALA A 208 20.72 2.84 31.00
N VAL A 209 20.20 4.05 31.24
CA VAL A 209 20.06 4.59 32.61
C VAL A 209 19.10 3.74 33.44
N LEU A 210 17.93 3.39 32.89
CA LEU A 210 16.94 2.56 33.59
C LEU A 210 17.47 1.15 33.87
N GLU A 211 18.20 0.55 32.94
CA GLU A 211 18.86 -0.75 33.14
C GLU A 211 19.92 -0.68 34.25
N GLY A 212 20.71 0.39 34.28
CA GLY A 212 21.68 0.64 35.35
C GLY A 212 21.02 0.79 36.73
N GLN A 213 19.93 1.56 36.81
CA GLN A 213 19.16 1.73 38.04
C GLN A 213 18.53 0.41 38.51
N LEU A 214 17.97 -0.38 37.59
CA LEU A 214 17.39 -1.68 37.90
C LEU A 214 18.45 -2.66 38.43
N ALA A 215 19.64 -2.67 37.82
CA ALA A 215 20.75 -3.51 38.27
C ALA A 215 21.23 -3.12 39.69
N ALA A 216 21.35 -1.82 39.96
CA ALA A 216 21.72 -1.31 41.28
C ALA A 216 20.68 -1.70 42.35
N MET A 217 19.40 -1.47 42.07
CA MET A 217 18.30 -1.82 42.97
C MET A 217 18.25 -3.32 43.26
N LYS A 218 18.48 -4.15 42.23
CA LYS A 218 18.54 -5.62 42.40
C LYS A 218 19.72 -6.03 43.27
N SER A 219 20.89 -5.43 43.09
CA SER A 219 22.07 -5.70 43.93
C SER A 219 21.83 -5.33 45.39
N GLU A 220 21.16 -4.21 45.65
CA GLU A 220 20.81 -3.77 47.01
C GLU A 220 19.81 -4.75 47.66
N LEU A 221 18.80 -5.20 46.90
CA LEU A 221 17.84 -6.21 47.37
C LEU A 221 18.52 -7.53 47.71
N ASP A 222 19.45 -8.01 46.86
CA ASP A 222 20.21 -9.23 47.11
C ASP A 222 21.11 -9.11 48.35
N GLN A 223 21.68 -7.92 48.60
CA GLN A 223 22.45 -7.65 49.80
C GLN A 223 21.59 -7.69 51.06
N GLN A 224 20.44 -7.00 51.06
CA GLN A 224 19.50 -7.02 52.19
C GLN A 224 18.99 -8.44 52.47
N ARG A 225 18.73 -9.22 51.42
CA ARG A 225 18.30 -10.61 51.58
C ARG A 225 19.36 -11.45 52.29
N LYS A 226 20.63 -11.35 51.90
CA LYS A 226 21.73 -12.06 52.56
C LYS A 226 21.91 -11.62 54.01
N GLU A 227 21.77 -10.33 54.28
CA GLU A 227 21.83 -9.80 55.64
C GLU A 227 20.69 -10.37 56.50
N ASN A 228 19.47 -10.42 55.97
CA ASN A 228 18.33 -11.02 56.65
C ASN A 228 18.49 -12.53 56.88
N GLU A 229 19.03 -13.26 55.91
CA GLU A 229 19.36 -14.69 56.05
C GLU A 229 20.38 -14.91 57.17
N ASN A 230 21.44 -14.09 57.22
CA ASN A 230 22.44 -14.14 58.28
C ASN A 230 21.84 -13.79 59.65
N ASN A 231 21.04 -12.73 59.74
CA ASN A 231 20.37 -12.33 60.98
C ASN A 231 19.43 -13.42 61.49
N THR A 232 18.71 -14.09 60.57
CA THR A 232 17.85 -15.23 60.90
C THR A 232 18.67 -16.37 61.49
N ALA A 233 19.78 -16.75 60.86
CA ALA A 233 20.65 -17.81 61.37
C ALA A 233 21.23 -17.50 62.76
N VAL A 234 21.60 -16.23 63.02
CA VAL A 234 22.06 -15.79 64.34
C VAL A 234 20.95 -15.92 65.39
N LEU A 235 19.75 -15.46 65.07
CA LEU A 235 18.60 -15.55 65.97
C LEU A 235 18.20 -17.00 66.26
N GLU A 236 18.23 -17.88 65.26
CA GLU A 236 18.00 -19.32 65.44
C GLU A 236 19.05 -19.95 66.35
N GLY A 237 20.33 -19.59 66.18
CA GLY A 237 21.41 -20.02 67.06
C GLY A 237 21.23 -19.56 68.51
N GLN A 238 20.86 -18.30 68.71
CA GLN A 238 20.57 -17.74 70.03
C GLN A 238 19.36 -18.42 70.69
N LEU A 239 18.29 -18.65 69.93
CA LEU A 239 17.10 -19.34 70.41
C LEU A 239 17.43 -20.78 70.85
N ALA A 240 18.24 -21.50 70.06
CA ALA A 240 18.69 -22.84 70.41
C ALA A 240 19.52 -22.86 71.71
N ALA A 241 20.42 -21.89 71.89
CA ALA A 241 21.22 -21.76 73.11
C ALA A 241 20.34 -21.51 74.36
N VAL A 242 19.42 -20.54 74.28
CA VAL A 242 18.49 -20.23 75.38
C VAL A 242 17.62 -21.43 75.71
N LYS A 243 17.15 -22.17 74.70
CA LYS A 243 16.33 -23.36 74.90
C LYS A 243 17.11 -24.47 75.62
N SER A 244 18.38 -24.68 75.26
CA SER A 244 19.26 -25.63 75.94
C SER A 244 19.50 -25.24 77.41
N GLU A 245 19.70 -23.95 77.68
CA GLU A 245 19.90 -23.45 79.05
C GLU A 245 18.65 -23.65 79.90
N LEU A 246 17.46 -23.37 79.33
CA LEU A 246 16.18 -23.63 79.99
C LEU A 246 15.97 -25.11 80.30
N ASP A 247 16.30 -26.01 79.36
CA ASP A 247 16.19 -27.45 79.56
C ASP A 247 17.15 -27.95 80.65
N GLN A 248 18.35 -27.37 80.74
CA GLN A 248 19.30 -27.67 81.81
C GLN A 248 18.76 -27.25 83.17
N GLN A 249 18.24 -26.01 83.29
CA GLN A 249 17.65 -25.52 84.54
C GLN A 249 16.43 -26.35 84.97
N ARG A 250 15.60 -26.81 84.02
CA ARG A 250 14.48 -27.71 84.31
C ARG A 250 14.95 -29.01 84.95
N LYS A 251 15.97 -29.66 84.39
CA LYS A 251 16.53 -30.90 84.94
C LYS A 251 17.14 -30.69 86.33
N GLU A 252 17.83 -29.57 86.54
CA GLU A 252 18.37 -29.23 87.85
C GLU A 252 17.26 -29.04 88.88
N ASN A 253 16.18 -28.33 88.51
CA ASN A 253 15.01 -28.15 89.38
C ASN A 253 14.28 -29.46 89.67
N GLU A 254 14.14 -30.35 88.69
CA GLU A 254 13.58 -31.69 88.88
C GLU A 254 14.42 -32.51 89.88
N ASN A 255 15.75 -32.50 89.73
CA ASN A 255 16.66 -33.17 90.65
C ASN A 255 16.58 -32.58 92.07
N ASN A 256 16.58 -31.26 92.20
CA ASN A 256 16.44 -30.57 93.49
C ASN A 256 15.11 -30.91 94.16
N THR A 257 14.02 -30.98 93.38
CA THR A 257 12.70 -31.39 93.87
C THR A 257 12.74 -32.82 94.41
N ALA A 258 13.31 -33.77 93.67
CA ALA A 258 13.45 -35.15 94.11
C ALA A 258 14.27 -35.28 95.41
N VAL A 259 15.35 -34.50 95.56
CA VAL A 259 16.15 -34.45 96.80
C VAL A 259 15.32 -33.92 97.96
N LEU A 260 14.60 -32.81 97.76
CA LEU A 260 13.74 -32.21 98.80
C LEU A 260 12.61 -33.16 99.20
N GLU A 261 11.97 -33.85 98.26
CA GLU A 261 10.96 -34.88 98.54
C GLU A 261 11.53 -36.04 99.36
N GLY A 262 12.74 -36.49 99.04
CA GLY A 262 13.45 -37.50 99.82
C GLY A 262 13.76 -37.04 101.26
N GLN A 263 14.24 -35.80 101.42
CA GLN A 263 14.48 -35.20 102.74
C GLN A 263 13.19 -35.05 103.55
N LEU A 264 12.11 -34.58 102.91
CA LEU A 264 10.80 -34.44 103.55
C LEU A 264 10.30 -35.80 104.06
N THR A 265 10.42 -36.85 103.25
CA THR A 265 10.04 -38.21 103.63
C THR A 265 10.85 -38.71 104.83
N ALA A 266 12.16 -38.43 104.87
CA ALA A 266 13.01 -38.79 106.00
C ALA A 266 12.59 -38.07 107.29
N VAL A 267 12.31 -36.76 107.21
CA VAL A 267 11.81 -35.98 108.36
C VAL A 267 10.45 -36.48 108.82
N GLN A 268 9.53 -36.78 107.90
CA GLN A 268 8.22 -37.36 108.23
C GLN A 268 8.36 -38.70 108.97
N SER A 269 9.31 -39.55 108.57
CA SER A 269 9.64 -40.80 109.27
C SER A 269 10.17 -40.56 110.69
N GLN A 270 11.08 -39.60 110.87
CA GLN A 270 11.58 -39.20 112.19
C GLN A 270 10.47 -38.67 113.09
N VAL A 271 9.59 -37.81 112.58
CA VAL A 271 8.42 -37.29 113.31
C VAL A 271 7.50 -38.43 113.73
N SER A 272 7.27 -39.40 112.84
CA SER A 272 6.46 -40.58 113.15
C SER A 272 7.07 -41.42 114.28
N GLY A 273 8.40 -41.59 114.26
CA GLY A 273 9.14 -42.23 115.35
C GLY A 273 9.02 -41.47 116.67
N LEU A 274 9.15 -40.14 116.65
CA LEU A 274 8.97 -39.29 117.84
C LEU A 274 7.55 -39.36 118.39
N LEU A 275 6.53 -39.41 117.54
CA LEU A 275 5.13 -39.60 117.96
C LEU A 275 4.93 -40.94 118.67
N SER A 276 5.56 -42.01 118.18
CA SER A 276 5.53 -43.32 118.86
C SER A 276 6.22 -43.30 120.22
N ILE A 277 7.33 -42.56 120.37
CA ILE A 277 7.99 -42.38 121.67
C ILE A 277 7.11 -41.55 122.60
N LYS A 278 6.51 -40.47 122.09
CA LYS A 278 5.58 -39.63 122.85
C LYS A 278 4.44 -40.47 123.43
N SER A 279 3.81 -41.33 122.62
CA SER A 279 2.74 -42.20 123.14
C SER A 279 3.20 -43.15 124.24
N ILE A 280 4.45 -43.64 124.19
CA ILE A 280 5.00 -44.48 125.26
C ILE A 280 5.26 -43.68 126.54
N LEU A 281 5.75 -42.45 126.41
CA LEU A 281 5.98 -41.56 127.55
C LEU A 281 4.66 -41.18 128.22
N ASP A 282 3.65 -40.79 127.43
CA ASP A 282 2.29 -40.49 127.91
C ASP A 282 1.70 -41.70 128.66
N ALA A 283 1.90 -42.92 128.13
CA ALA A 283 1.47 -44.17 128.75
C ALA A 283 2.21 -44.53 130.07
N CYS A 284 3.44 -44.05 130.24
CA CYS A 284 4.23 -44.28 131.45
C CYS A 284 3.87 -43.33 132.59
N ASP A 285 3.17 -42.24 132.34
CA ASP A 285 2.83 -41.24 133.35
C ASP A 285 1.36 -41.32 133.82
N SER A 286 0.98 -42.46 134.39
CA SER A 286 -0.37 -42.66 134.99
C SER A 286 -0.46 -42.16 136.44
N MET A 287 0.57 -41.43 136.91
CA MET A 287 0.57 -40.80 138.24
C MET A 287 0.26 -39.31 138.15
N THR A 288 0.71 -38.62 137.09
CA THR A 288 0.19 -37.30 136.73
C THR A 288 -1.10 -37.48 135.90
N VAL A 289 -1.90 -36.41 135.83
CA VAL A 289 -3.23 -36.34 135.19
C VAL A 289 -3.39 -37.38 134.08
N SER A 290 -4.10 -38.48 134.40
CA SER A 290 -4.48 -39.48 133.41
C SER A 290 -5.46 -38.88 132.39
N VAL A 291 -5.70 -39.58 131.29
CA VAL A 291 -6.60 -39.12 130.21
C VAL A 291 -8.04 -38.82 130.70
N GLU A 292 -8.38 -39.24 131.92
CA GLU A 292 -9.68 -39.02 132.58
C GLU A 292 -9.60 -38.09 133.83
N GLY A 293 -8.50 -37.37 134.04
CA GLY A 293 -8.43 -36.24 134.97
C GLY A 293 -8.08 -36.58 136.42
N VAL A 294 -7.62 -37.80 136.72
CA VAL A 294 -7.23 -38.18 138.08
C VAL A 294 -5.72 -38.02 138.25
N ASP A 295 -5.33 -37.09 139.11
CA ASP A 295 -3.95 -36.84 139.52
C ASP A 295 -3.67 -37.51 140.86
N LEU A 296 -2.72 -38.45 140.88
CA LEU A 296 -2.29 -39.15 142.10
C LEU A 296 -1.11 -38.46 142.79
N ASN A 297 -0.55 -37.40 142.19
CA ASN A 297 0.55 -36.68 142.81
C ASN A 297 0.12 -35.97 144.10
N ASN A 298 0.98 -36.06 145.11
CA ASN A 298 0.78 -35.47 146.44
C ASN A 298 -0.51 -35.92 147.14
N GLN A 299 -1.18 -36.97 146.67
CA GLN A 299 -2.30 -37.55 147.39
C GLN A 299 -1.78 -38.21 148.67
N PRO A 300 -2.52 -38.13 149.78
CA PRO A 300 -2.17 -38.85 150.99
C PRO A 300 -2.31 -40.37 150.77
N PHE A 301 -1.58 -41.14 151.56
CA PHE A 301 -1.63 -42.60 151.47
C PHE A 301 -2.85 -43.12 152.24
N THR A 302 -3.65 -43.98 151.60
CA THR A 302 -4.88 -44.53 152.18
C THR A 302 -4.78 -46.06 152.29
N THR A 303 -5.17 -46.60 153.45
CA THR A 303 -5.23 -48.03 153.75
C THR A 303 -6.68 -48.45 154.09
N TYR A 304 -6.93 -49.75 154.19
CA TYR A 304 -8.28 -50.26 154.48
C TYR A 304 -8.84 -49.75 155.82
N ASP A 305 -7.96 -49.47 156.78
CA ASP A 305 -8.25 -49.03 158.14
C ASP A 305 -8.00 -47.53 158.38
N HIS A 306 -7.42 -46.83 157.41
CA HIS A 306 -7.12 -45.41 157.51
C HIS A 306 -7.40 -44.71 156.17
N ASP A 307 -8.62 -44.14 156.07
CA ASP A 307 -9.13 -43.47 154.88
C ASP A 307 -8.66 -42.01 154.83
N ASN A 308 -7.74 -41.71 153.92
CA ASN A 308 -7.27 -40.36 153.64
C ASN A 308 -7.62 -39.92 152.22
N ASP A 309 -8.33 -40.74 151.44
CA ASP A 309 -8.60 -40.42 150.05
C ASP A 309 -9.85 -39.52 149.94
N PRO A 310 -9.90 -38.63 148.94
CA PRO A 310 -11.02 -37.69 148.78
C PRO A 310 -12.28 -38.33 148.16
N SER A 311 -12.31 -39.65 147.93
CA SER A 311 -13.47 -40.34 147.38
C SER A 311 -14.61 -40.42 148.42
N TYR A 312 -15.83 -40.67 147.94
CA TYR A 312 -17.00 -40.81 148.83
C TYR A 312 -16.93 -42.05 149.74
N GLY A 313 -16.08 -43.02 149.43
CA GLY A 313 -15.82 -44.16 150.30
C GLY A 313 -14.39 -44.66 150.13
N ASN A 314 -13.96 -45.53 151.02
CA ASN A 314 -12.57 -45.95 151.11
C ASN A 314 -12.11 -46.75 149.87
N CYS A 315 -11.28 -46.11 149.03
CA CYS A 315 -10.77 -46.72 147.80
C CYS A 315 -9.83 -47.89 148.08
N ALA A 316 -9.10 -47.87 149.19
CA ALA A 316 -8.24 -48.98 149.60
C ALA A 316 -9.05 -50.24 149.95
N SER A 317 -10.22 -50.06 150.57
CA SER A 317 -11.14 -51.15 150.85
C SER A 317 -11.77 -51.72 149.56
N HIS A 318 -12.14 -50.86 148.61
CA HIS A 318 -12.77 -51.31 147.36
C HIS A 318 -11.78 -52.03 146.44
N ASN A 319 -10.56 -51.49 146.31
CA ASN A 319 -9.53 -51.96 145.39
C ASN A 319 -8.52 -52.91 146.04
N HIS A 320 -8.75 -53.30 147.30
CA HIS A 320 -8.00 -54.36 147.99
C HIS A 320 -6.48 -54.13 148.01
N GLY A 321 -6.06 -52.88 148.26
CA GLY A 321 -4.66 -52.49 148.31
C GLY A 321 -4.51 -51.06 148.80
N ALA A 322 -3.42 -50.76 149.51
CA ALA A 322 -3.14 -49.40 149.96
C ALA A 322 -2.42 -48.62 148.86
N TRP A 323 -2.82 -47.37 148.60
CA TRP A 323 -2.24 -46.56 147.54
C TRP A 323 -2.40 -45.07 147.82
N TRP A 324 -1.75 -44.24 147.02
CA TRP A 324 -2.01 -42.80 146.94
C TRP A 324 -3.26 -42.57 146.11
N TYR A 325 -4.43 -42.79 146.71
CA TYR A 325 -5.72 -42.65 146.03
C TYR A 325 -6.16 -41.18 146.00
N ASN A 326 -6.78 -40.78 144.90
CA ASN A 326 -7.57 -39.55 144.78
C ASN A 326 -9.06 -39.95 144.73
N SER A 327 -9.76 -39.71 143.63
CA SER A 327 -11.01 -40.41 143.29
C SER A 327 -10.69 -41.86 142.86
N CYS A 328 -10.16 -42.64 143.79
CA CYS A 328 -9.46 -43.90 143.57
C CYS A 328 -8.25 -43.71 142.64
N MET A 329 -8.13 -44.47 141.55
CA MET A 329 -6.89 -44.52 140.76
C MET A 329 -7.05 -45.15 139.37
N TYR A 330 -6.15 -44.76 138.46
CA TYR A 330 -5.92 -45.41 137.16
C TYR A 330 -4.66 -46.29 137.15
N SER A 331 -3.77 -46.08 138.12
CA SER A 331 -2.62 -46.91 138.37
C SER A 331 -2.65 -47.41 139.81
N HIS A 332 -2.39 -48.71 140.00
CA HIS A 332 -2.44 -49.35 141.30
C HIS A 332 -1.45 -50.51 141.34
N LEU A 333 -0.23 -50.26 141.83
CA LEU A 333 0.80 -51.31 141.89
C LEU A 333 0.69 -52.20 143.14
N ASN A 334 -0.13 -51.82 144.11
CA ASN A 334 -0.37 -52.54 145.36
C ASN A 334 -1.67 -53.37 145.36
N GLY A 335 -2.26 -53.60 144.18
CA GLY A 335 -3.46 -54.41 144.03
C GLY A 335 -3.21 -55.91 144.25
N VAL A 336 -4.30 -56.66 144.26
CA VAL A 336 -4.28 -58.12 144.40
C VAL A 336 -3.48 -58.74 143.26
N TYR A 337 -2.51 -59.57 143.60
CA TYR A 337 -1.79 -60.35 142.60
C TYR A 337 -2.65 -61.51 142.09
N THR A 338 -2.66 -61.70 140.77
CA THR A 338 -3.30 -62.84 140.12
C THR A 338 -2.38 -63.47 139.08
N HIS A 339 -2.40 -64.80 139.01
CA HIS A 339 -1.64 -65.56 138.03
C HIS A 339 -2.31 -65.58 136.65
N ASN A 340 -3.62 -65.31 136.58
CA ASN A 340 -4.36 -65.28 135.33
C ASN A 340 -4.13 -63.93 134.63
N SER A 341 -3.44 -63.96 133.49
CA SER A 341 -3.11 -62.75 132.71
C SER A 341 -4.33 -62.06 132.08
N ASN A 342 -5.51 -62.67 132.15
CA ASN A 342 -6.76 -62.12 131.65
C ASN A 342 -7.66 -61.55 132.76
N ASP A 343 -7.25 -61.66 134.03
CA ASP A 343 -7.98 -61.02 135.11
C ASP A 343 -7.90 -59.50 134.94
N ARG A 344 -9.08 -58.87 134.98
CA ARG A 344 -9.25 -57.44 134.80
C ARG A 344 -9.96 -56.84 135.99
N GLY A 345 -9.58 -55.62 136.32
CA GLY A 345 -10.29 -54.81 137.28
C GLY A 345 -9.36 -54.03 138.19
N TRP A 346 -9.90 -52.95 138.74
CA TRP A 346 -9.22 -51.98 139.58
C TRP A 346 -8.61 -52.54 140.89
N LYS A 347 -9.10 -53.71 141.33
CA LYS A 347 -8.56 -54.41 142.50
C LYS A 347 -7.24 -55.14 142.27
N TYR A 348 -6.81 -55.32 141.02
CA TYR A 348 -5.58 -56.03 140.68
C TYR A 348 -4.42 -55.07 140.42
N VAL A 349 -3.21 -55.60 140.28
CA VAL A 349 -2.01 -54.80 139.97
C VAL A 349 -2.14 -54.20 138.57
N GLY A 350 -2.40 -52.90 138.44
CA GLY A 350 -2.79 -52.26 137.18
C GLY A 350 -2.07 -50.95 136.88
N TRP A 351 -1.99 -50.61 135.59
CA TRP A 351 -1.50 -49.33 135.06
C TRP A 351 -2.27 -49.01 133.79
N TYR A 352 -3.41 -48.33 133.94
CA TYR A 352 -4.39 -48.18 132.87
C TYR A 352 -3.82 -47.49 131.64
N ASP A 353 -3.10 -46.38 131.82
CA ASP A 353 -2.59 -45.57 130.70
C ASP A 353 -1.52 -46.30 129.86
N TRP A 354 -1.00 -47.43 130.32
CA TRP A 354 -0.05 -48.24 129.54
C TRP A 354 -0.67 -48.74 128.22
N ASN A 355 -1.92 -49.20 128.25
CA ASN A 355 -2.61 -49.80 127.09
C ASN A 355 -4.13 -49.50 127.09
N HIS A 356 -4.60 -48.56 127.91
CA HIS A 356 -6.02 -48.35 128.24
C HIS A 356 -6.73 -49.65 128.67
N ASP A 357 -6.05 -50.43 129.51
CA ASP A 357 -6.47 -51.78 129.85
C ASP A 357 -6.27 -52.06 131.35
N GLN A 358 -7.23 -52.75 131.95
CA GLN A 358 -7.25 -53.10 133.38
C GLN A 358 -6.71 -54.51 133.65
N ARG A 359 -6.04 -55.14 132.68
CA ARG A 359 -5.37 -56.43 132.88
C ARG A 359 -4.30 -56.31 133.97
N SER A 360 -4.29 -57.30 134.87
CA SER A 360 -3.29 -57.36 135.92
C SER A 360 -1.88 -57.56 135.36
N PHE A 361 -0.93 -56.76 135.84
CA PHE A 361 0.50 -56.96 135.60
C PHE A 361 1.01 -58.17 136.39
N LYS A 362 1.96 -58.91 135.79
CA LYS A 362 2.58 -60.10 136.41
C LYS A 362 3.66 -59.75 137.44
N ARG A 363 4.13 -58.51 137.44
CA ARG A 363 5.19 -58.01 138.32
C ARG A 363 5.07 -56.50 138.40
N ALA A 364 5.23 -55.95 139.60
CA ALA A 364 5.37 -54.53 139.84
C ALA A 364 6.55 -54.30 140.78
N GLU A 365 7.38 -53.31 140.47
CA GLU A 365 8.51 -52.90 141.31
C GLU A 365 8.61 -51.39 141.31
N MET A 366 8.52 -50.78 142.48
CA MET A 366 8.83 -49.36 142.68
C MET A 366 10.23 -49.27 143.28
N LYS A 367 11.12 -48.54 142.62
CA LYS A 367 12.50 -48.34 143.08
C LYS A 367 12.80 -46.86 143.05
N ILE A 368 13.36 -46.36 144.15
CA ILE A 368 13.86 -44.98 144.22
C ILE A 368 15.35 -44.97 143.92
N ARG A 369 15.81 -43.93 143.22
CA ARG A 369 17.23 -43.62 143.06
C ARG A 369 17.48 -42.26 143.67
N LEU A 370 18.51 -42.15 144.51
CA LEU A 370 18.95 -40.85 145.03
C LEU A 370 19.35 -39.96 143.85
N ARG A 371 18.83 -38.73 143.80
CA ARG A 371 19.26 -37.76 142.79
C ARG A 371 20.65 -37.26 143.19
N ALA A 372 21.58 -37.30 142.22
CA ALA A 372 22.92 -36.74 142.33
C ALA A 372 22.90 -35.24 142.00
#